data_AF-A0A972LJJ4-F1
#
_entry.id   AF-A0A972LJJ4-F1
#
_cell.length_a   1.000
_cell.length_b   1.000
_cell.length_c   1.000
_cell.angle_alpha   90.00
_cell.angle_beta   90.00
_cell.angle_gamma   90.00
#
_symmetry.space_group_name_H-M   'P 1'
#
loop_
_entity.id
_entity.type
_entity.pdbx_description
1 polymer ?
#
loop_
_entity_poly.entity_id
_entity_poly.type
_entity_poly.pdbx_seq_one_letter_code
_entity_poly.pdbx_strand_id
1 'polypeptide(L)'
;MPKVSFYPSKESGDVSEGTTILDASEQLGIELKHDCGGFATCSSCRIMIVHGVENLSEIDLDEENMLEEAELPNPFRLSCQALIQGDVVLRIPDSEMDWSKGALRELNALPSLSRAIIRVIVEARARKAGEEVILPDTAIPAVALAKEEVDAIGDDAVALSALVKAVCEGSSD
;
A
#
# COMPACT_ATOMS: atom_id res chain seq x y z
N MET A 1 -12.80 -15.24 11.13
CA MET A 1 -11.73 -14.37 11.64
C MET A 1 -11.10 -13.73 10.43
N PRO A 2 -11.32 -12.43 10.22
CA PRO A 2 -10.65 -11.67 9.17
C PRO A 2 -9.14 -11.63 9.37
N LYS A 3 -8.38 -11.60 8.27
CA LYS A 3 -6.94 -11.39 8.27
C LYS A 3 -6.61 -9.91 8.08
N VAL A 4 -5.78 -9.37 8.97
CA VAL A 4 -5.24 -8.01 8.84
C VAL A 4 -3.75 -8.07 8.53
N SER A 5 -3.31 -7.29 7.54
CA SER A 5 -1.90 -7.20 7.15
C SER A 5 -1.41 -5.76 7.24
N PHE A 6 -0.30 -5.57 7.96
CA PHE A 6 0.33 -4.29 8.23
C PHE A 6 1.61 -4.14 7.42
N TYR A 7 1.76 -2.99 6.79
CA TYR A 7 2.95 -2.60 6.06
C TYR A 7 3.55 -1.29 6.59
N PRO A 8 4.88 -1.11 6.52
CA PRO A 8 5.87 -1.97 5.86
C PRO A 8 6.39 -3.15 6.69
N SER A 9 5.91 -3.35 7.93
CA SER A 9 6.38 -4.44 8.81
C SER A 9 6.16 -5.84 8.24
N LYS A 10 5.25 -6.01 7.26
CA LYS A 10 4.83 -7.29 6.67
C LYS A 10 4.27 -8.27 7.71
N GLU A 11 3.79 -7.73 8.84
CA GLU A 11 3.16 -8.51 9.89
C GLU A 11 1.68 -8.70 9.56
N SER A 12 1.15 -9.88 9.86
CA SER A 12 -0.25 -10.19 9.65
C SER A 12 -0.77 -11.18 10.68
N GLY A 13 -2.07 -11.15 10.92
CA GLY A 13 -2.72 -12.11 11.80
C GLY A 13 -4.23 -12.10 11.66
N ASP A 14 -4.84 -13.17 12.15
CA ASP A 14 -6.28 -13.35 12.19
C ASP A 14 -6.85 -12.70 13.46
N VAL A 15 -7.86 -11.86 13.30
CA VAL A 15 -8.53 -11.17 14.41
C VAL A 15 -10.03 -11.44 14.42
N SER A 16 -10.70 -11.04 15.50
CA SER A 16 -12.15 -11.12 15.57
C SER A 16 -12.79 -10.02 14.72
N GLU A 17 -13.90 -10.33 14.07
CA GLU A 17 -14.73 -9.32 13.42
C GLU A 17 -15.22 -8.28 14.45
N GLY A 18 -15.26 -7.01 14.07
CA GLY A 18 -15.57 -5.89 14.96
C GLY A 18 -14.41 -5.43 15.84
N THR A 19 -13.21 -5.99 15.69
CA THR A 19 -11.99 -5.45 16.33
C THR A 19 -11.59 -4.15 15.61
N THR A 20 -11.17 -3.13 16.34
CA THR A 20 -10.59 -1.93 15.70
C THR A 20 -9.22 -2.27 15.11
N ILE A 21 -8.77 -1.52 14.10
CA ILE A 21 -7.42 -1.72 13.57
C ILE A 21 -6.35 -1.43 14.64
N LEU A 22 -6.59 -0.48 15.54
CA LEU A 22 -5.71 -0.19 16.68
C LEU A 22 -5.59 -1.41 17.61
N ASP A 23 -6.71 -1.99 18.04
CA ASP A 23 -6.69 -3.18 18.91
C ASP A 23 -6.06 -4.38 18.20
N ALA A 24 -6.28 -4.52 16.89
CA ALA A 24 -5.65 -5.55 16.08
C ALA A 24 -4.12 -5.36 16.01
N SER A 25 -3.64 -4.12 15.92
CA SER A 25 -2.20 -3.84 15.90
C SER A 25 -1.57 -4.19 17.24
N GLU A 26 -2.20 -3.82 18.36
CA GLU A 26 -1.72 -4.16 19.71
C GLU A 26 -1.66 -5.68 19.94
N GLN A 27 -2.67 -6.44 19.49
CA GLN A 27 -2.68 -7.90 19.57
C GLN A 27 -1.52 -8.55 18.82
N LEU A 28 -1.07 -7.92 17.74
CA LEU A 28 0.04 -8.40 16.92
C LEU A 28 1.41 -7.82 17.35
N GLY A 29 1.44 -6.94 18.35
CA GLY A 29 2.67 -6.32 18.84
C GLY A 29 3.15 -5.13 18.00
N ILE A 30 2.26 -4.55 17.19
CA ILE A 30 2.54 -3.41 16.32
C ILE A 30 2.08 -2.13 17.00
N GLU A 31 3.02 -1.24 17.29
CA GLU A 31 2.74 0.03 17.93
C GLU A 31 2.23 1.06 16.92
N LEU A 32 0.96 1.45 17.09
CA LEU A 32 0.36 2.60 16.42
C LEU A 32 0.24 3.77 17.40
N LYS A 33 0.56 4.98 16.94
CA LYS A 33 0.33 6.19 17.73
C LYS A 33 -1.17 6.39 17.94
N HIS A 34 -1.55 6.79 19.14
CA HIS A 34 -2.95 7.03 19.49
C HIS A 34 -3.03 8.09 20.61
N ASP A 35 -2.45 9.26 20.37
CA ASP A 35 -2.23 10.30 21.39
C ASP A 35 -3.51 10.73 22.14
N CYS A 36 -4.68 10.64 21.49
CA CYS A 36 -5.96 10.94 22.13
C CYS A 36 -6.57 9.76 22.89
N GLY A 37 -6.04 8.54 22.79
CA GLY A 37 -6.62 7.35 23.42
C GLY A 37 -7.86 6.78 22.70
N GLY A 38 -8.07 7.12 21.43
CA GLY A 38 -9.16 6.55 20.63
C GLY A 38 -10.47 7.34 20.61
N PHE A 39 -10.46 8.63 20.97
CA PHE A 39 -11.65 9.49 20.96
C PHE A 39 -11.83 10.32 19.68
N ALA A 40 -11.16 9.96 18.57
CA ALA A 40 -11.22 10.68 17.30
C ALA A 40 -10.92 12.20 17.36
N THR A 41 -10.20 12.66 18.40
CA THR A 41 -9.82 14.09 18.56
C THR A 41 -8.40 14.40 18.08
N CYS A 42 -7.75 13.44 17.40
CA CYS A 42 -6.45 13.63 16.76
C CYS A 42 -6.29 12.67 15.57
N SER A 43 -5.32 12.93 14.69
CA SER A 43 -4.99 12.10 13.52
C SER A 43 -3.65 11.33 13.64
N SER A 44 -3.17 11.13 14.87
CA SER A 44 -1.91 10.41 15.12
C SER A 44 -2.01 8.93 14.74
N CYS A 45 -3.20 8.34 14.88
CA CYS A 45 -3.51 6.94 14.55
C CYS A 45 -3.91 6.72 13.08
N ARG A 46 -3.66 7.71 12.21
CA ARG A 46 -4.01 7.63 10.79
C ARG A 46 -3.32 6.44 10.12
N ILE A 47 -4.02 5.80 9.21
CA ILE A 47 -3.53 4.70 8.39
C ILE A 47 -4.05 4.88 6.96
N MET A 48 -3.36 4.31 5.99
CA MET A 48 -3.85 4.24 4.61
C MET A 48 -4.32 2.82 4.32
N ILE A 49 -5.56 2.65 3.86
CA ILE A 49 -6.05 1.34 3.43
C ILE A 49 -5.57 1.08 2.00
N VAL A 50 -4.97 -0.09 1.82
CA VAL A 50 -4.38 -0.54 0.55
C VAL A 50 -5.36 -1.46 -0.17
N HIS A 51 -6.02 -2.34 0.58
CA HIS A 51 -7.02 -3.28 0.08
C HIS A 51 -8.06 -3.55 1.17
N GLY A 52 -9.32 -3.76 0.77
CA GLY A 52 -10.41 -4.08 1.70
C GLY A 52 -10.93 -2.87 2.46
N VAL A 53 -11.01 -1.70 1.84
CA VAL A 53 -11.63 -0.51 2.46
C VAL A 53 -13.12 -0.72 2.69
N GLU A 54 -13.75 -1.50 1.80
CA GLU A 54 -15.12 -1.98 1.89
C GLU A 54 -15.33 -3.02 2.99
N ASN A 55 -14.25 -3.60 3.52
CA ASN A 55 -14.27 -4.57 4.61
C ASN A 55 -14.10 -3.90 5.98
N LEU A 56 -14.33 -2.61 6.07
CA LEU A 56 -14.30 -1.84 7.31
C LEU A 56 -15.69 -1.25 7.60
N SER A 57 -15.93 -0.90 8.85
CA SER A 57 -17.11 -0.10 9.22
C SER A 57 -17.19 1.18 8.40
N GLU A 58 -18.44 1.64 8.20
CA GLU A 58 -18.71 2.98 7.72
C GLU A 58 -18.00 4.03 8.59
N ILE A 59 -17.60 5.13 7.96
CA ILE A 59 -17.00 6.28 8.65
C ILE A 59 -18.12 6.98 9.41
N ASP A 60 -17.92 7.20 10.71
CA ASP A 60 -18.84 7.99 11.53
C ASP A 60 -18.52 9.48 11.46
N LEU A 61 -19.37 10.31 12.08
CA LEU A 61 -19.22 11.77 12.03
C LEU A 61 -17.94 12.27 12.70
N ASP A 62 -17.50 11.63 13.78
CA ASP A 62 -16.32 12.08 14.52
C ASP A 62 -15.04 11.73 13.73
N GLU A 63 -14.99 10.54 13.13
CA GLU A 63 -13.95 10.15 12.19
C GLU A 63 -13.93 11.05 10.94
N GLU A 64 -15.10 11.32 10.33
CA GLU A 64 -15.22 12.18 9.14
C GLU A 64 -14.67 13.58 9.40
N ASN A 65 -15.12 14.23 10.48
CA ASN A 65 -14.68 15.57 10.86
C ASN A 65 -13.15 15.64 11.03
N MET A 66 -12.56 14.65 11.69
CA MET A 66 -11.12 14.61 11.94
C MET A 66 -10.32 14.28 10.65
N LEU A 67 -10.84 13.42 9.78
CA LEU A 67 -10.22 13.16 8.47
C LEU A 67 -10.22 14.41 7.59
N GLU A 68 -11.31 15.19 7.59
CA GLU A 68 -11.40 16.47 6.89
C GLU A 68 -10.43 17.50 7.46
N GLU A 69 -10.42 17.71 8.77
CA GLU A 69 -9.54 18.67 9.45
C GLU A 69 -8.05 18.34 9.23
N ALA A 70 -7.69 17.05 9.17
CA ALA A 70 -6.32 16.62 8.89
C ALA A 70 -5.96 16.53 7.40
N GLU A 71 -6.86 16.88 6.49
CA GLU A 71 -6.68 16.76 5.04
C GLU A 71 -6.30 15.33 4.60
N LEU A 72 -6.96 14.32 5.17
CA LEU A 72 -6.73 12.89 4.93
C LEU A 72 -7.90 12.29 4.12
N PRO A 73 -7.92 12.44 2.78
CA PRO A 73 -8.99 11.91 1.95
C PRO A 73 -8.95 10.38 1.86
N ASN A 74 -9.98 9.77 1.27
CA ASN A 74 -9.95 8.34 0.95
C ASN A 74 -8.65 7.95 0.18
N PRO A 75 -7.97 6.83 0.51
CA PRO A 75 -8.39 5.74 1.41
C PRO A 75 -7.80 5.83 2.83
N PHE A 76 -7.56 7.02 3.37
CA PHE A 76 -7.13 7.17 4.77
C PHE A 76 -8.28 6.87 5.75
N ARG A 77 -7.93 6.30 6.91
CA ARG A 77 -8.82 5.99 8.04
C ARG A 77 -8.14 6.29 9.36
N LEU A 78 -8.91 6.43 10.44
CA LEU A 78 -8.38 6.42 11.80
C LEU A 78 -8.41 4.99 12.34
N SER A 79 -7.24 4.41 12.63
CA SER A 79 -7.16 3.01 13.07
C SER A 79 -7.95 2.72 14.34
N CYS A 80 -8.15 3.72 15.21
CA CYS A 80 -8.94 3.59 16.43
C CYS A 80 -10.46 3.57 16.20
N GLN A 81 -10.96 4.04 15.05
CA GLN A 81 -12.39 4.07 14.72
C GLN A 81 -12.78 2.98 13.70
N ALA A 82 -11.85 2.58 12.84
CA ALA A 82 -12.09 1.60 11.79
C ALA A 82 -12.23 0.17 12.35
N LEU A 83 -13.45 -0.37 12.32
CA LEU A 83 -13.77 -1.74 12.75
C LEU A 83 -13.62 -2.71 11.57
N ILE A 84 -12.99 -3.85 11.82
CA ILE A 84 -12.69 -4.85 10.80
C ILE A 84 -13.90 -5.77 10.58
N GLN A 85 -14.39 -5.84 9.33
CA GLN A 85 -15.51 -6.69 8.90
C GLN A 85 -15.09 -7.80 7.92
N GLY A 86 -13.88 -7.71 7.37
CA GLY A 86 -13.30 -8.67 6.44
C GLY A 86 -11.81 -8.43 6.25
N ASP A 87 -11.19 -9.16 5.33
CA ASP A 87 -9.74 -9.09 5.15
C ASP A 87 -9.30 -7.68 4.71
N VAL A 88 -8.29 -7.14 5.38
CA VAL A 88 -7.81 -5.78 5.13
C VAL A 88 -6.30 -5.73 5.09
N VAL A 89 -5.79 -4.96 4.14
CA VAL A 89 -4.37 -4.64 4.03
C VAL A 89 -4.21 -3.14 4.18
N LEU A 90 -3.32 -2.74 5.08
CA LEU A 90 -3.12 -1.33 5.40
C LEU A 90 -1.65 -0.98 5.51
N ARG A 91 -1.39 0.31 5.38
CA ARG A 91 -0.07 0.91 5.51
C ARG A 91 -0.04 1.87 6.70
N ILE A 92 0.94 1.67 7.57
CA ILE A 92 1.25 2.54 8.69
C ILE A 92 2.08 3.73 8.18
N PRO A 93 1.79 4.98 8.61
CA PRO A 93 2.63 6.12 8.26
C PRO A 93 4.05 5.96 8.81
N ASP A 94 5.03 6.02 7.93
CA ASP A 94 6.46 6.10 8.24
C ASP A 94 7.08 7.35 7.61
N SER A 95 8.36 7.62 7.90
CA SER A 95 9.09 8.75 7.30
C SER A 95 9.21 8.66 5.78
N GLU A 96 8.97 7.50 5.17
CA GLU A 96 9.07 7.29 3.72
C GLU A 96 7.76 7.61 2.99
N MET A 97 6.60 7.47 3.66
CA MET A 97 5.29 7.82 3.10
C MET A 97 5.22 9.30 2.69
N ASP A 98 5.90 10.20 3.42
CA ASP A 98 5.97 11.64 3.09
C ASP A 98 6.82 11.94 1.84
N TRP A 99 7.86 11.13 1.55
CA TRP A 99 8.73 11.30 0.36
C TRP A 99 8.07 10.82 -0.94
N SER A 100 7.08 9.94 -0.82
CA SER A 100 6.52 9.16 -1.93
C SER A 100 5.62 9.96 -2.87
N LYS A 101 5.12 11.12 -2.43
CA LYS A 101 4.32 12.03 -3.26
C LYS A 101 5.09 12.53 -4.49
N GLY A 102 6.43 12.68 -4.40
CA GLY A 102 7.27 13.11 -5.52
C GLY A 102 7.45 12.02 -6.58
N ALA A 103 7.83 10.81 -6.16
CA ALA A 103 8.10 9.70 -7.06
C ALA A 103 6.85 9.19 -7.79
N LEU A 104 5.68 9.16 -7.12
CA LEU A 104 4.41 8.79 -7.76
C LEU A 104 4.02 9.77 -8.88
N ARG A 105 4.41 11.04 -8.78
CA ARG A 105 4.15 12.04 -9.82
C ARG A 105 4.98 11.79 -11.08
N GLU A 106 6.25 11.41 -10.92
CA GLU A 106 7.13 11.08 -12.05
C GLU A 106 6.66 9.82 -12.77
N LEU A 107 6.25 8.82 -12.02
CA LEU A 107 5.63 7.58 -12.51
C LEU A 107 4.38 7.84 -13.37
N ASN A 108 3.52 8.73 -12.91
CA ASN A 108 2.30 9.09 -13.62
C ASN A 108 2.55 9.97 -14.85
N ALA A 109 3.73 10.58 -14.96
CA ALA A 109 4.14 11.36 -16.13
C ALA A 109 4.72 10.49 -17.28
N LEU A 110 4.89 9.18 -17.06
CA LEU A 110 5.42 8.26 -18.06
C LEU A 110 4.45 8.05 -19.24
N PRO A 111 4.96 7.83 -20.47
CA PRO A 111 4.15 7.40 -21.60
C PRO A 111 3.36 6.12 -21.28
N SER A 112 2.16 5.98 -21.87
CA SER A 112 1.23 4.89 -21.54
C SER A 112 1.82 3.49 -21.73
N LEU A 113 2.64 3.29 -22.77
CA LEU A 113 3.29 2.01 -23.05
C LEU A 113 4.38 1.68 -22.01
N SER A 114 5.30 2.60 -21.76
CA SER A 114 6.37 2.43 -20.77
C SER A 114 5.78 2.17 -19.38
N ARG A 115 4.73 2.90 -18.99
CA ARG A 115 4.03 2.70 -17.72
C ARG A 115 3.42 1.30 -17.61
N ALA A 116 2.82 0.79 -18.68
CA ALA A 116 2.24 -0.56 -18.70
C ALA A 116 3.32 -1.65 -18.57
N ILE A 117 4.44 -1.50 -19.27
CA ILE A 117 5.55 -2.46 -19.23
C ILE A 117 6.22 -2.45 -17.85
N ILE A 118 6.53 -1.26 -17.32
CA ILE A 118 7.11 -1.09 -15.97
C ILE A 118 6.22 -1.74 -14.93
N ARG A 119 4.90 -1.53 -15.02
CA ARG A 119 3.94 -2.17 -14.11
C ARG A 119 4.03 -3.70 -14.17
N VAL A 120 4.04 -4.28 -15.37
CA VAL A 120 4.16 -5.75 -15.52
C VAL A 120 5.48 -6.26 -14.94
N ILE A 121 6.60 -5.56 -15.18
CA ILE A 121 7.91 -5.94 -14.64
C ILE A 121 7.90 -5.91 -13.11
N VAL A 122 7.41 -4.83 -12.51
CA VAL A 122 7.34 -4.68 -11.05
C VAL A 122 6.42 -5.73 -10.44
N GLU A 123 5.23 -5.95 -11.01
CA GLU A 123 4.29 -6.97 -10.53
C GLU A 123 4.85 -8.39 -10.63
N ALA A 124 5.53 -8.73 -11.72
CA ALA A 124 6.15 -10.04 -11.89
C ALA A 124 7.32 -10.26 -10.91
N ARG A 125 8.14 -9.23 -10.66
CA ARG A 125 9.24 -9.29 -9.67
C ARG A 125 8.71 -9.44 -8.25
N ALA A 126 7.71 -8.65 -7.87
CA ALA A 126 7.05 -8.75 -6.57
C ALA A 126 6.47 -10.14 -6.33
N ARG A 127 5.75 -10.70 -7.32
CA ARG A 127 5.23 -12.08 -7.24
C ARG A 127 6.33 -13.12 -7.01
N LYS A 128 7.47 -12.97 -7.69
CA LYS A 128 8.64 -13.86 -7.50
C LYS A 128 9.31 -13.70 -6.13
N ALA A 129 9.27 -12.50 -5.57
CA ALA A 129 9.73 -12.22 -4.21
C ALA A 129 8.73 -12.69 -3.13
N GLY A 130 7.60 -13.29 -3.52
CA GLY A 130 6.55 -13.73 -2.59
C GLY A 130 5.73 -12.57 -2.03
N GLU A 131 5.77 -11.40 -2.66
CA GLU A 131 4.98 -10.25 -2.25
C GLU A 131 3.57 -10.33 -2.85
N GLU A 132 2.58 -10.52 -1.98
CA GLU A 132 1.17 -10.55 -2.37
C GLU A 132 0.60 -9.16 -2.67
N VAL A 133 1.18 -8.11 -2.06
CA VAL A 133 0.73 -6.72 -2.17
C VAL A 133 1.91 -5.80 -2.43
N ILE A 134 1.76 -4.92 -3.43
CA ILE A 134 2.74 -3.93 -3.84
C ILE A 134 2.19 -2.56 -3.48
N LEU A 135 2.87 -1.85 -2.57
CA LEU A 135 2.45 -0.50 -2.19
C LEU A 135 3.03 0.53 -3.15
N PRO A 136 2.28 1.59 -3.49
CA PRO A 136 2.75 2.59 -4.43
C PRO A 136 4.10 3.21 -4.04
N ASP A 137 4.35 3.40 -2.76
CA ASP A 137 5.60 3.95 -2.23
C ASP A 137 6.72 2.93 -2.08
N THR A 138 6.43 1.74 -1.54
CA THR A 138 7.45 0.68 -1.46
C THR A 138 7.86 0.17 -2.84
N ALA A 139 7.02 0.38 -3.86
CA ALA A 139 7.34 0.06 -5.24
C ALA A 139 8.29 1.07 -5.91
N ILE A 140 8.52 2.25 -5.33
CA ILE A 140 9.32 3.31 -5.98
C ILE A 140 10.70 2.80 -6.44
N PRO A 141 11.50 2.08 -5.61
CA PRO A 141 12.79 1.58 -6.06
C PRO A 141 12.65 0.55 -7.19
N ALA A 142 11.68 -0.37 -7.07
CA ALA A 142 11.43 -1.39 -8.09
C ALA A 142 10.99 -0.76 -9.43
N VAL A 143 10.19 0.30 -9.35
CA VAL A 143 9.76 1.07 -10.51
C VAL A 143 10.92 1.84 -11.13
N ALA A 144 11.76 2.49 -10.33
CA ALA A 144 12.92 3.22 -10.84
C ALA A 144 13.85 2.30 -11.65
N LEU A 145 14.13 1.10 -11.12
CA LEU A 145 14.91 0.08 -11.81
C LEU A 145 14.24 -0.39 -13.10
N ALA A 146 12.94 -0.71 -13.06
CA ALA A 146 12.20 -1.12 -14.24
C ALA A 146 12.13 -0.01 -15.30
N LYS A 147 12.05 1.25 -14.88
CA LYS A 147 12.08 2.41 -15.76
C LYS A 147 13.43 2.54 -16.46
N GLU A 148 14.54 2.42 -15.75
CA GLU A 148 15.88 2.45 -16.35
C GLU A 148 16.06 1.35 -17.42
N GLU A 149 15.56 0.14 -17.16
CA GLU A 149 15.59 -0.97 -18.13
C GLU A 149 14.75 -0.68 -19.37
N VAL A 150 13.54 -0.15 -19.20
CA VAL A 150 12.64 0.18 -20.31
C VAL A 150 13.17 1.36 -21.13
N ASP A 151 13.69 2.40 -20.47
CA ASP A 151 14.26 3.57 -21.14
C ASP A 151 15.54 3.21 -21.93
N ALA A 152 16.34 2.25 -21.43
CA ALA A 152 17.51 1.75 -22.14
C ALA A 152 17.18 1.02 -23.45
N ILE A 153 15.98 0.42 -23.55
CA ILE A 153 15.50 -0.26 -24.75
C ILE A 153 14.82 0.74 -25.72
N GLY A 154 14.12 1.74 -25.20
CA GLY A 154 13.33 2.67 -26.01
C GLY A 154 12.10 2.00 -26.64
N ASP A 155 11.76 2.37 -27.88
CA ASP A 155 10.52 1.92 -28.55
C ASP A 155 10.64 0.59 -29.33
N ASP A 156 11.71 -0.19 -29.13
CA ASP A 156 11.87 -1.50 -29.76
C ASP A 156 10.91 -2.54 -29.16
N ALA A 157 9.79 -2.76 -29.83
CA ALA A 157 8.76 -3.68 -29.40
C ALA A 157 9.24 -5.14 -29.24
N VAL A 158 10.22 -5.58 -30.03
CA VAL A 158 10.75 -6.95 -29.95
C VAL A 158 11.60 -7.09 -28.69
N ALA A 159 12.49 -6.13 -28.45
CA ALA A 159 13.35 -6.10 -27.27
C ALA A 159 12.54 -5.95 -25.96
N LEU A 160 11.52 -5.07 -25.96
CA LEU A 160 10.60 -4.92 -24.83
C LEU A 160 9.82 -6.21 -24.54
N SER A 161 9.33 -6.89 -25.59
CA SER A 161 8.64 -8.18 -25.43
C SER A 161 9.57 -9.25 -24.85
N ALA A 162 10.84 -9.28 -25.28
CA ALA A 162 11.83 -10.21 -24.74
C ALA A 162 12.14 -9.94 -23.25
N LEU A 163 12.27 -8.67 -22.85
CA LEU A 163 12.45 -8.28 -21.45
C LEU A 163 11.28 -8.76 -20.58
N VAL A 164 10.04 -8.48 -21.01
CA VAL A 164 8.84 -8.89 -20.26
C VAL A 164 8.78 -10.41 -20.12
N LYS A 165 9.06 -11.17 -21.18
CA LYS A 165 9.11 -12.63 -21.12
C LYS A 165 10.15 -13.12 -20.13
N ALA A 166 11.38 -12.60 -20.19
CA ALA A 166 12.44 -12.98 -19.27
C ALA A 166 12.07 -12.71 -17.80
N VAL A 167 11.47 -11.55 -17.52
CA VAL A 167 11.02 -11.18 -16.17
C VAL A 167 9.87 -12.06 -15.70
N CYS A 168 8.92 -12.41 -16.57
CA CYS A 168 7.78 -13.27 -16.22
C CYS A 168 8.17 -14.74 -16.05
N GLU A 169 8.93 -15.30 -17.00
CA GLU A 169 9.23 -16.74 -17.07
C GLU A 169 10.30 -17.14 -16.06
N GLY A 170 11.30 -16.28 -15.82
CA GLY A 170 12.43 -16.62 -14.95
C GLY A 170 13.35 -17.67 -15.55
N SER A 171 14.64 -17.47 -15.39
CA SER A 171 15.66 -18.49 -15.62
C SER A 171 15.27 -19.78 -14.90
N SER A 172 14.79 -20.73 -15.67
CA SER A 172 14.82 -22.14 -15.33
C SER A 172 16.24 -22.60 -15.62
N ASP A 173 17.11 -22.47 -14.62
CA ASP A 173 18.36 -23.21 -14.51
C ASP A 173 18.49 -23.72 -13.07
#